data_AF-A0A6A5R345-F1
#
_entry.id   AF-A0A6A5R345-F1
#
_cell.length_a   1.000
_cell.length_b   1.000
_cell.length_c   1.000
_cell.angle_alpha   90.00
_cell.angle_beta   90.00
_cell.angle_gamma   90.00
#
_symmetry.space_group_name_H-M   'P 1'
#
loop_
_entity.id
_entity.type
_entity.pdbx_description
1 polymer ?
#
loop_
_entity_poly.entity_id
_entity_poly.type
_entity_poly.pdbx_seq_one_letter_code
_entity_poly.pdbx_strand_id
1 'polypeptide(L)'
;MKAHALLYAAFCTLATSRSLFADGDFPNTVNYTTFHDDTLTSSEPATAVTAADSKWDQAVLSGGNLWAGMYSDDRKASFLFKTDPHAHDPTIQSVQSVHDGDMYELFEKWGYNEDDAENAKIDKECDFDTYHKIKRAFDDLGIKTESKGNGGPNQCVNLDHHGGPKVVRDKDDNLPPVDQQKYIDDSCGKEYRVTGANFEFGVNGKDGMLTLINVISPGYSAQRLWQRKPASHELPHVRSISDVAWGFWNRAASGNLDNIKYLMVAMIMNEDTRSLIRQAHETLTPKRSETAVWPGFDFAMDTPAGQAILGSPVGRWAGYFLMQHKKQLGGNKYISKVKVFKPDVGSLPYVLFYADGHEPGPLPSPSPSPELQACAACETTDIHEDKSKVFDLLSTTILTLSTPQIANEGAALNSTFSSTNNGIG
;
A
#
# COMPACT_ATOMS: atom_id res chain seq x y z
N MET A 1 50.15 4.80 -48.76
CA MET A 1 50.23 5.49 -47.45
C MET A 1 48.98 6.35 -47.25
N LYS A 2 48.73 6.80 -46.02
CA LYS A 2 47.83 7.87 -45.52
C LYS A 2 47.16 8.80 -46.57
N ALA A 3 45.92 9.30 -46.41
CA ALA A 3 44.86 9.02 -45.43
C ALA A 3 43.51 9.69 -45.82
N HIS A 4 42.46 9.42 -45.02
CA HIS A 4 41.27 10.23 -44.66
C HIS A 4 41.20 11.73 -45.09
N ALA A 5 40.02 12.35 -45.25
CA ALA A 5 38.62 11.88 -45.29
C ALA A 5 37.70 13.00 -45.82
N LEU A 6 36.43 12.69 -46.12
CA LEU A 6 35.39 13.67 -46.48
C LEU A 6 34.41 13.87 -45.32
N LEU A 7 34.16 15.12 -44.93
CA LEU A 7 32.99 15.49 -44.12
C LEU A 7 31.77 15.62 -45.03
N TYR A 8 30.60 15.22 -44.52
CA TYR A 8 29.31 15.68 -45.00
C TYR A 8 28.64 16.51 -43.91
N ALA A 9 28.09 17.66 -44.28
CA ALA A 9 27.30 18.51 -43.40
C ALA A 9 25.80 18.25 -43.61
N ALA A 10 25.03 18.30 -42.53
CA ALA A 10 23.57 18.31 -42.58
C ALA A 10 23.06 19.47 -41.70
N PHE A 11 22.38 20.43 -42.32
CA PHE A 11 21.57 21.41 -41.60
C PHE A 11 20.25 20.75 -41.18
N CYS A 12 19.77 21.07 -39.98
CA CYS A 12 18.35 20.95 -39.65
C CYS A 12 17.93 22.15 -38.80
N THR A 13 16.76 22.71 -39.08
CA THR A 13 16.32 24.03 -38.60
C THR A 13 15.68 23.98 -37.22
N LEU A 14 15.78 25.08 -36.47
CA LEU A 14 15.05 25.24 -35.20
C LEU A 14 13.54 25.39 -35.46
N ALA A 15 12.74 24.67 -34.67
CA ALA A 15 11.34 24.99 -34.41
C ALA A 15 11.15 25.10 -32.89
N THR A 16 11.09 26.31 -32.35
CA THR A 16 11.06 26.56 -30.90
C THR A 16 9.63 26.60 -30.36
N SER A 17 9.12 25.46 -29.89
CA SER A 17 7.97 25.41 -28.98
C SER A 17 8.44 25.69 -27.54
N ARG A 18 8.17 26.91 -27.03
CA ARG A 18 8.42 27.23 -25.61
C ARG A 18 7.41 26.50 -24.73
N SER A 19 7.82 25.39 -24.12
CA SER A 19 7.21 24.94 -22.86
C SER A 19 7.76 25.80 -21.72
N LEU A 20 6.88 26.45 -20.97
CA LEU A 20 7.25 27.10 -19.71
C LEU A 20 7.24 26.05 -18.59
N PHE A 21 8.32 25.29 -18.50
CA PHE A 21 8.63 24.60 -17.26
C PHE A 21 9.07 25.66 -16.25
N ALA A 22 8.24 25.91 -15.25
CA ALA A 22 8.63 26.63 -14.05
C ALA A 22 9.40 25.68 -13.14
N ASP A 23 10.51 26.14 -12.57
CA ASP A 23 11.25 25.39 -11.56
C ASP A 23 10.35 25.17 -10.33
N GLY A 24 10.12 23.90 -9.99
CA GLY A 24 9.35 23.50 -8.84
C GLY A 24 10.04 22.35 -8.14
N ASP A 25 10.57 22.60 -6.94
CA ASP A 25 11.06 21.55 -6.05
C ASP A 25 9.95 20.52 -5.81
N PHE A 26 10.26 19.23 -5.95
CA PHE A 26 9.35 18.13 -5.63
C PHE A 26 9.54 17.71 -4.15
N PRO A 27 8.60 18.01 -3.24
CA PRO A 27 8.72 17.64 -1.83
C PRO A 27 8.31 16.18 -1.61
N ASN A 28 9.15 15.22 -2.01
CA ASN A 28 8.84 13.78 -1.97
C ASN A 28 9.90 12.94 -1.23
N THR A 29 9.95 13.03 0.10
CA THR A 29 10.60 12.01 0.96
C THR A 29 9.85 11.84 2.29
N VAL A 30 8.99 10.82 2.39
CA VAL A 30 8.28 10.50 3.65
C VAL A 30 9.29 10.05 4.73
N ASN A 31 9.25 10.73 5.88
CA ASN A 31 10.17 10.51 7.00
C ASN A 31 9.80 9.27 7.84
N TYR A 32 10.06 8.07 7.30
CA TYR A 32 10.00 6.84 8.09
C TYR A 32 11.15 6.77 9.10
N THR A 33 10.93 7.31 10.30
CA THR A 33 11.86 7.21 11.43
C THR A 33 11.30 6.30 12.53
N THR A 34 11.88 5.11 12.69
CA THR A 34 11.74 4.34 13.94
C THR A 34 12.57 5.00 15.04
N PHE A 35 11.90 5.53 16.08
CA PHE A 35 12.53 5.86 17.35
C PHE A 35 12.22 4.73 18.34
N HIS A 36 13.26 4.15 18.92
CA HIS A 36 13.19 3.75 20.33
C HIS A 36 13.60 4.98 21.15
N ASP A 37 12.98 5.14 22.32
CA ASP A 37 13.20 6.24 23.25
C ASP A 37 13.86 5.70 24.52
N ASP A 38 14.94 6.36 24.97
CA ASP A 38 15.68 6.01 26.18
C ASP A 38 15.43 7.10 27.23
N THR A 39 14.76 6.70 28.32
CA THR A 39 14.20 7.61 29.31
C THR A 39 15.27 8.41 30.08
N LEU A 40 15.05 9.72 30.25
CA LEU A 40 15.71 10.54 31.27
C LEU A 40 14.70 11.38 32.06
N THR A 41 15.04 11.68 33.31
CA THR A 41 14.08 11.99 34.38
C THR A 41 13.77 13.47 34.58
N SER A 42 12.51 13.79 34.85
CA SER A 42 12.14 14.88 35.75
C SER A 42 10.96 14.45 36.64
N SER A 43 10.77 15.11 37.79
CA SER A 43 9.88 14.66 38.86
C SER A 43 8.78 15.67 39.16
N GLU A 44 7.52 15.24 39.13
CA GLU A 44 6.35 15.78 39.86
C GLU A 44 5.28 14.66 39.93
N PRO A 45 4.39 14.63 40.95
CA PRO A 45 3.57 13.44 41.26
C PRO A 45 2.26 13.38 40.47
N ALA A 46 2.33 13.06 39.18
CA ALA A 46 1.16 12.61 38.41
C ALA A 46 0.79 11.14 38.74
N THR A 47 -0.46 10.75 38.50
CA THR A 47 -0.89 9.34 38.51
C THR A 47 0.01 8.54 37.56
N ALA A 48 0.71 7.52 38.08
CA ALA A 48 1.81 6.87 37.39
C ALA A 48 1.36 5.98 36.22
N VAL A 49 1.13 6.60 35.05
CA VAL A 49 1.05 5.92 33.75
C VAL A 49 2.36 5.15 33.55
N THR A 50 2.30 3.84 33.34
CA THR A 50 3.50 3.04 33.13
C THR A 50 3.98 3.12 31.68
N ALA A 51 5.25 2.81 31.46
CA ALA A 51 5.81 2.69 30.11
C ALA A 51 5.25 1.49 29.30
N ALA A 52 4.39 0.67 29.90
CA ALA A 52 3.60 -0.35 29.18
C ALA A 52 2.28 0.26 28.67
N ASP A 53 1.56 0.99 29.54
CA ASP A 53 0.30 1.66 29.19
C ASP A 53 0.50 2.66 28.05
N SER A 54 1.57 3.47 28.10
CA SER A 54 1.86 4.45 27.04
C SER A 54 2.19 3.79 25.69
N LYS A 55 2.83 2.61 25.68
CA LYS A 55 3.07 1.82 24.46
C LYS A 55 1.77 1.20 23.92
N TRP A 56 0.88 0.76 24.81
CA TRP A 56 -0.45 0.28 24.41
C TRP A 56 -1.27 1.40 23.77
N ASP A 57 -1.41 2.55 24.44
CA ASP A 57 -2.21 3.67 23.94
C ASP A 57 -1.67 4.25 22.61
N GLN A 58 -0.34 4.31 22.43
CA GLN A 58 0.27 4.67 21.14
C GLN A 58 -0.06 3.68 20.03
N ALA A 59 -0.01 2.36 20.32
CA ALA A 59 -0.35 1.33 19.35
C ALA A 59 -1.86 1.32 19.01
N VAL A 60 -2.73 1.56 19.99
CA VAL A 60 -4.18 1.76 19.78
C VAL A 60 -4.41 2.97 18.88
N LEU A 61 -3.78 4.11 19.16
CA LEU A 61 -3.92 5.33 18.36
C LEU A 61 -3.45 5.13 16.91
N SER A 62 -2.26 4.53 16.71
CA SER A 62 -1.75 4.25 15.36
C SER A 62 -2.63 3.24 14.61
N GLY A 63 -3.07 2.16 15.28
CA GLY A 63 -4.00 1.19 14.71
C GLY A 63 -5.35 1.79 14.33
N GLY A 64 -5.90 2.67 15.18
CA GLY A 64 -7.13 3.42 14.90
C GLY A 64 -7.00 4.37 13.70
N ASN A 65 -5.88 5.10 13.60
CA ASN A 65 -5.58 5.96 12.45
C ASN A 65 -5.43 5.15 11.15
N LEU A 66 -4.69 4.04 11.18
CA LEU A 66 -4.56 3.11 10.04
C LEU A 66 -5.91 2.52 9.62
N TRP A 67 -6.73 2.11 10.58
CA TRP A 67 -8.05 1.54 10.31
C TRP A 67 -9.00 2.56 9.69
N ALA A 68 -9.14 3.74 10.29
CA ALA A 68 -9.93 4.83 9.72
C ALA A 68 -9.39 5.30 8.36
N GLY A 69 -8.06 5.27 8.16
CA GLY A 69 -7.41 5.57 6.89
C GLY A 69 -7.73 4.56 5.78
N MET A 70 -7.81 3.27 6.11
CA MET A 70 -8.23 2.23 5.17
C MET A 70 -9.69 2.42 4.68
N TYR A 71 -10.62 2.79 5.55
CA TYR A 71 -12.00 3.14 5.15
C TYR A 71 -12.14 4.48 4.41
N SER A 72 -11.24 5.42 4.67
CA SER A 72 -11.31 6.80 4.17
C SER A 72 -10.94 6.93 2.69
N ASP A 73 -11.39 8.01 2.04
CA ASP A 73 -10.74 8.49 0.81
C ASP A 73 -9.31 8.96 1.10
N ASP A 74 -8.48 9.03 0.05
CA ASP A 74 -7.06 9.38 0.11
C ASP A 74 -6.77 10.70 0.84
N ARG A 75 -7.62 11.72 0.64
CA ARG A 75 -7.46 13.04 1.27
C ARG A 75 -7.80 13.01 2.76
N LYS A 76 -8.83 12.26 3.18
CA LYS A 76 -9.11 12.04 4.61
C LYS A 76 -8.04 11.17 5.27
N ALA A 77 -7.55 10.13 4.57
CA ALA A 77 -6.46 9.29 5.05
C ALA A 77 -5.16 10.08 5.26
N SER A 78 -4.84 11.06 4.40
CA SER A 78 -3.65 11.89 4.55
C SER A 78 -3.72 12.87 5.75
N PHE A 79 -4.92 13.24 6.22
CA PHE A 79 -5.06 13.91 7.53
C PHE A 79 -4.78 12.96 8.70
N LEU A 80 -5.27 11.72 8.66
CA LEU A 80 -5.02 10.73 9.71
C LEU A 80 -3.53 10.33 9.79
N PHE A 81 -2.85 10.25 8.64
CA PHE A 81 -1.42 9.99 8.53
C PHE A 81 -0.57 11.06 9.23
N LYS A 82 -0.97 12.35 9.17
CA LYS A 82 -0.28 13.45 9.88
C LYS A 82 -0.32 13.28 11.39
N THR A 83 -1.42 12.72 11.91
CA THR A 83 -1.64 12.48 13.34
C THR A 83 -1.12 11.13 13.82
N ASP A 84 -0.57 10.27 12.95
CA ASP A 84 -0.02 8.99 13.34
C ASP A 84 1.37 9.13 14.02
N PRO A 85 1.56 8.59 15.23
CA PRO A 85 2.83 8.68 15.99
C PRO A 85 4.09 8.14 15.29
N HIS A 86 3.94 7.44 14.16
CA HIS A 86 5.02 6.76 13.45
C HIS A 86 5.16 7.21 11.98
N ALA A 87 4.29 8.10 11.51
CA ALA A 87 4.22 8.55 10.12
C ALA A 87 4.22 10.09 9.93
N HIS A 88 4.48 10.86 11.00
CA HIS A 88 4.48 12.33 11.03
C HIS A 88 5.25 13.02 9.88
N ASP A 89 4.55 13.27 8.77
CA ASP A 89 4.91 14.23 7.73
C ASP A 89 3.77 15.27 7.63
N PRO A 90 3.94 16.50 8.13
CA PRO A 90 2.88 17.50 8.10
C PRO A 90 2.55 17.98 6.67
N THR A 91 3.43 17.74 5.70
CA THR A 91 3.29 18.23 4.32
C THR A 91 2.43 17.32 3.44
N ILE A 92 2.31 16.03 3.79
CA ILE A 92 1.63 15.00 2.98
C ILE A 92 0.22 15.43 2.56
N GLN A 93 -0.15 15.19 1.29
CA GLN A 93 -1.48 15.55 0.76
C GLN A 93 -2.30 14.33 0.35
N SER A 94 -1.60 13.22 0.07
CA SER A 94 -2.12 11.95 -0.44
C SER A 94 -1.38 10.82 0.28
N VAL A 95 -2.07 9.75 0.68
CA VAL A 95 -1.43 8.53 1.22
C VAL A 95 -1.05 7.56 0.11
N GLN A 96 -1.56 7.74 -1.10
CA GLN A 96 -1.19 6.95 -2.27
C GLN A 96 0.34 6.87 -2.41
N SER A 97 0.90 5.66 -2.45
CA SER A 97 2.33 5.50 -2.70
C SER A 97 2.69 5.99 -4.10
N VAL A 98 3.86 6.63 -4.19
CA VAL A 98 4.54 6.98 -5.45
C VAL A 98 5.22 5.78 -6.10
N HIS A 99 5.29 4.65 -5.39
CA HIS A 99 5.91 3.40 -5.81
C HIS A 99 4.84 2.41 -6.29
N ASP A 100 4.97 1.89 -7.51
CA ASP A 100 3.97 1.02 -8.14
C ASP A 100 4.61 0.13 -9.24
N GLY A 101 3.86 -0.87 -9.73
CA GLY A 101 4.31 -1.86 -10.70
C GLY A 101 5.06 -3.04 -10.06
N ASP A 102 5.86 -3.76 -10.85
CA ASP A 102 6.69 -4.88 -10.37
C ASP A 102 7.89 -4.45 -9.52
N MET A 103 8.22 -3.16 -9.49
CA MET A 103 9.32 -2.57 -8.72
C MET A 103 10.74 -3.04 -9.07
N TYR A 104 10.97 -3.90 -10.08
CA TYR A 104 12.28 -4.55 -10.28
C TYR A 104 13.42 -3.56 -10.55
N GLU A 105 13.31 -2.72 -11.59
CA GLU A 105 14.29 -1.67 -11.89
C GLU A 105 14.44 -0.65 -10.74
N LEU A 106 13.39 -0.47 -9.94
CA LEU A 106 13.37 0.49 -8.84
C LEU A 106 14.06 -0.07 -7.59
N PHE A 107 13.94 -1.38 -7.32
CA PHE A 107 14.74 -2.07 -6.32
C PHE A 107 16.24 -2.03 -6.70
N GLU A 108 16.60 -2.35 -7.94
CA GLU A 108 17.98 -2.21 -8.42
C GLU A 108 18.50 -0.77 -8.25
N LYS A 109 17.74 0.25 -8.70
CA LYS A 109 18.10 1.66 -8.54
C LYS A 109 18.42 2.02 -7.10
N TRP A 110 17.65 1.50 -6.15
CA TRP A 110 17.84 1.72 -4.72
C TRP A 110 18.81 0.73 -4.06
N GLY A 111 19.71 0.11 -4.83
CA GLY A 111 20.83 -0.67 -4.32
C GLY A 111 20.44 -2.01 -3.68
N TYR A 112 19.22 -2.49 -3.94
CA TYR A 112 18.77 -3.81 -3.50
C TYR A 112 19.26 -4.90 -4.45
N ASN A 113 19.39 -6.10 -3.90
CA ASN A 113 19.63 -7.36 -4.60
C ASN A 113 18.38 -8.23 -4.50
N GLU A 114 17.86 -8.66 -5.65
CA GLU A 114 16.85 -9.71 -5.76
C GLU A 114 17.50 -10.88 -6.51
N ASP A 115 17.69 -12.02 -5.84
CA ASP A 115 18.45 -13.15 -6.38
C ASP A 115 17.62 -14.44 -6.33
N ASP A 116 17.33 -14.99 -7.51
CA ASP A 116 16.61 -16.25 -7.66
C ASP A 116 17.36 -17.45 -7.03
N ALA A 117 18.68 -17.37 -6.89
CA ALA A 117 19.45 -18.37 -6.17
C ALA A 117 19.22 -18.30 -4.66
N GLU A 118 18.97 -17.12 -4.07
CA GLU A 118 18.55 -16.98 -2.68
C GLU A 118 17.07 -17.36 -2.51
N ASN A 119 16.18 -16.93 -3.43
CA ASN A 119 14.77 -17.35 -3.47
C ASN A 119 14.65 -18.89 -3.42
N ALA A 120 15.48 -19.61 -4.19
CA ALA A 120 15.52 -21.06 -4.20
C ALA A 120 16.05 -21.72 -2.90
N LYS A 121 16.85 -21.01 -2.09
CA LYS A 121 17.31 -21.51 -0.77
C LYS A 121 16.25 -21.33 0.31
N ILE A 122 15.43 -20.29 0.22
CA ILE A 122 14.34 -20.01 1.17
C ILE A 122 12.99 -20.61 0.76
N ASP A 123 12.82 -21.19 -0.43
CA ASP A 123 11.55 -21.78 -0.90
C ASP A 123 10.89 -22.74 0.10
N LYS A 124 11.70 -23.55 0.81
CA LYS A 124 11.27 -24.42 1.91
C LYS A 124 10.48 -23.70 3.02
N GLU A 125 10.71 -22.41 3.23
CA GLU A 125 10.09 -21.61 4.30
C GLU A 125 8.67 -21.20 3.90
N CYS A 126 8.38 -21.14 2.60
CA CYS A 126 7.02 -21.03 2.06
C CYS A 126 6.25 -22.36 2.05
N ASP A 127 6.80 -23.44 2.62
CA ASP A 127 6.06 -24.67 2.90
C ASP A 127 5.44 -24.63 4.31
N PHE A 128 4.20 -24.14 4.38
CA PHE A 128 3.54 -23.77 5.64
C PHE A 128 3.10 -24.95 6.52
N ASP A 129 3.12 -26.17 6.00
CA ASP A 129 3.12 -27.37 6.83
C ASP A 129 4.55 -27.71 7.24
N THR A 130 5.41 -28.03 6.27
CA THR A 130 6.74 -28.63 6.50
C THR A 130 7.60 -27.80 7.44
N TYR A 131 7.64 -26.48 7.25
CA TYR A 131 8.44 -25.55 8.05
C TYR A 131 7.63 -24.91 9.19
N HIS A 132 6.51 -24.25 8.88
CA HIS A 132 5.77 -23.44 9.86
C HIS A 132 4.83 -24.22 10.78
N LYS A 133 4.45 -25.46 10.44
CA LYS A 133 3.54 -26.32 11.24
C LYS A 133 2.18 -25.66 11.52
N ILE A 134 1.62 -25.00 10.50
CA ILE A 134 0.31 -24.32 10.53
C ILE A 134 -0.71 -24.91 9.54
N LYS A 135 -0.56 -26.20 9.16
CA LYS A 135 -1.45 -26.86 8.18
C LYS A 135 -2.94 -26.69 8.50
N ARG A 136 -3.35 -26.79 9.77
CA ARG A 136 -4.76 -26.61 10.19
C ARG A 136 -5.30 -25.21 9.89
N ALA A 137 -4.44 -24.19 9.90
CA ALA A 137 -4.83 -22.84 9.49
C ALA A 137 -5.10 -22.74 7.99
N PHE A 138 -4.24 -23.38 7.20
CA PHE A 138 -4.34 -23.38 5.74
C PHE A 138 -5.53 -24.22 5.25
N ASP A 139 -5.76 -25.38 5.87
CA ASP A 139 -6.92 -26.23 5.62
C ASP A 139 -8.25 -25.48 5.90
N ASP A 140 -8.36 -24.80 7.05
CA ASP A 140 -9.56 -24.01 7.42
C ASP A 140 -9.75 -22.75 6.53
N LEU A 141 -8.69 -22.22 5.93
CA LEU A 141 -8.73 -21.11 4.96
C LEU A 141 -8.93 -21.58 3.51
N GLY A 142 -8.84 -22.89 3.23
CA GLY A 142 -8.87 -23.45 1.87
C GLY A 142 -7.62 -23.17 1.03
N ILE A 143 -6.49 -22.82 1.68
CA ILE A 143 -5.22 -22.46 1.04
C ILE A 143 -4.29 -23.67 1.01
N LYS A 144 -3.54 -23.85 -0.08
CA LYS A 144 -2.48 -24.88 -0.17
C LYS A 144 -1.25 -24.50 0.64
N THR A 145 -0.66 -25.44 1.37
CA THR A 145 0.53 -25.19 2.21
C THR A 145 1.84 -25.25 1.45
N GLU A 146 1.90 -25.93 0.31
CA GLU A 146 3.15 -26.27 -0.36
C GLU A 146 3.83 -25.03 -0.98
N SER A 147 5.16 -25.02 -1.00
CA SER A 147 5.97 -23.96 -1.65
C SER A 147 5.88 -24.03 -3.18
N LYS A 148 6.29 -22.96 -3.87
CA LYS A 148 6.34 -22.92 -5.35
C LYS A 148 7.31 -23.96 -5.92
N GLY A 149 8.46 -24.19 -5.29
CA GLY A 149 9.39 -25.27 -5.65
C GLY A 149 8.77 -26.67 -5.49
N ASN A 150 7.89 -26.86 -4.52
CA ASN A 150 7.10 -28.08 -4.30
C ASN A 150 5.82 -28.17 -5.16
N GLY A 151 5.61 -27.25 -6.12
CA GLY A 151 4.43 -27.22 -6.99
C GLY A 151 3.15 -26.65 -6.35
N GLY A 152 3.27 -26.01 -5.20
CA GLY A 152 2.23 -25.21 -4.57
C GLY A 152 2.18 -23.75 -5.05
N PRO A 153 1.28 -22.94 -4.47
CA PRO A 153 1.07 -21.55 -4.88
C PRO A 153 1.91 -20.51 -4.12
N ASN A 154 2.62 -20.92 -3.05
CA ASN A 154 3.31 -19.98 -2.16
C ASN A 154 4.73 -19.71 -2.67
N GLN A 155 4.93 -18.56 -3.32
CA GLN A 155 6.25 -18.13 -3.77
C GLN A 155 7.02 -17.44 -2.65
N CYS A 156 8.21 -17.94 -2.33
CA CYS A 156 9.17 -17.21 -1.52
C CYS A 156 9.95 -16.20 -2.36
N VAL A 157 10.20 -15.04 -1.78
CA VAL A 157 10.98 -13.94 -2.36
C VAL A 157 11.86 -13.31 -1.29
N ASN A 158 13.11 -13.02 -1.64
CA ASN A 158 14.10 -12.35 -0.80
C ASN A 158 14.57 -11.05 -1.47
N LEU A 159 14.66 -9.96 -0.70
CA LEU A 159 15.23 -8.69 -1.13
C LEU A 159 16.21 -8.14 -0.10
N ASP A 160 17.50 -8.13 -0.44
CA ASP A 160 18.55 -7.62 0.45
C ASP A 160 19.03 -6.24 0.02
N HIS A 161 19.13 -5.30 0.96
CA HIS A 161 19.77 -4.01 0.71
C HIS A 161 21.29 -4.11 0.96
N HIS A 162 21.93 -4.97 0.15
CA HIS A 162 23.37 -5.11 -0.06
C HIS A 162 23.65 -5.96 -1.31
N GLY A 163 24.82 -5.83 -1.93
CA GLY A 163 25.31 -6.69 -3.02
C GLY A 163 24.63 -6.52 -4.39
N GLY A 164 23.61 -5.67 -4.50
CA GLY A 164 22.79 -5.52 -5.70
C GLY A 164 23.51 -4.94 -6.92
N PRO A 165 22.90 -4.99 -8.12
CA PRO A 165 23.56 -4.64 -9.39
C PRO A 165 24.15 -3.21 -9.46
N LYS A 166 23.56 -2.26 -8.73
CA LYS A 166 24.04 -0.87 -8.63
C LYS A 166 25.14 -0.63 -7.58
N VAL A 167 25.54 -1.64 -6.82
CA VAL A 167 26.63 -1.50 -5.83
C VAL A 167 27.97 -1.30 -6.53
N VAL A 168 28.69 -0.26 -6.15
CA VAL A 168 30.02 0.09 -6.69
C VAL A 168 31.01 -1.01 -6.32
N ARG A 169 31.53 -1.67 -7.35
CA ARG A 169 32.55 -2.73 -7.27
C ARG A 169 33.95 -2.14 -7.16
N ASP A 170 34.90 -2.97 -6.70
CA ASP A 170 36.31 -2.61 -6.72
C ASP A 170 36.93 -2.71 -8.13
N LYS A 171 38.21 -2.33 -8.23
CA LYS A 171 39.00 -2.35 -9.48
C LYS A 171 39.12 -3.74 -10.14
N ASP A 172 38.88 -4.81 -9.36
CA ASP A 172 39.02 -6.21 -9.74
C ASP A 172 37.62 -6.87 -9.91
N ASP A 173 36.57 -6.05 -10.03
CA ASP A 173 35.13 -6.37 -10.18
C ASP A 173 34.45 -7.04 -8.97
N ASN A 174 35.09 -7.04 -7.80
CA ASN A 174 34.54 -7.66 -6.59
C ASN A 174 33.58 -6.73 -5.85
N LEU A 175 32.62 -7.30 -5.13
CA LEU A 175 31.81 -6.56 -4.17
C LEU A 175 32.65 -6.22 -2.92
N PRO A 176 32.69 -4.95 -2.48
CA PRO A 176 33.30 -4.59 -1.19
C PRO A 176 32.62 -5.29 0.00
N PRO A 177 33.26 -5.31 1.19
CA PRO A 177 32.59 -5.65 2.45
C PRO A 177 31.31 -4.84 2.66
N VAL A 178 30.27 -5.46 3.22
CA VAL A 178 28.90 -4.89 3.28
C VAL A 178 28.83 -3.54 4.01
N ASP A 179 29.70 -3.30 5.01
CA ASP A 179 29.82 -2.01 5.71
C ASP A 179 30.39 -0.88 4.82
N GLN A 180 31.10 -1.24 3.75
CA GLN A 180 31.76 -0.33 2.81
C GLN A 180 30.99 -0.15 1.50
N GLN A 181 30.04 -1.03 1.20
CA GLN A 181 29.25 -1.01 -0.02
C GLN A 181 28.38 0.26 -0.16
N LYS A 182 28.35 0.78 -1.38
CA LYS A 182 27.73 2.04 -1.78
C LYS A 182 27.11 1.91 -3.16
N TYR A 183 26.14 2.76 -3.48
CA TYR A 183 25.57 2.92 -4.83
C TYR A 183 25.30 4.41 -5.09
N ILE A 184 24.99 4.76 -6.33
CA ILE A 184 24.74 6.14 -6.76
C ILE A 184 23.33 6.24 -7.34
N ASP A 185 22.56 7.25 -6.94
CA ASP A 185 21.33 7.61 -7.64
C ASP A 185 21.69 8.38 -8.92
N ASP A 186 21.64 7.68 -10.06
CA ASP A 186 21.91 8.21 -11.40
C ASP A 186 21.14 9.50 -11.74
N SER A 187 20.01 9.78 -11.07
CA SER A 187 19.20 10.98 -11.33
C SER A 187 19.67 12.25 -10.60
N CYS A 188 20.52 12.12 -9.58
CA CYS A 188 21.08 13.29 -8.85
C CYS A 188 22.58 13.18 -8.54
N GLY A 189 23.25 12.08 -8.90
CA GLY A 189 24.68 11.84 -8.64
C GLY A 189 25.01 11.62 -7.16
N LYS A 190 24.01 11.46 -6.28
CA LYS A 190 24.19 11.29 -4.84
C LYS A 190 24.59 9.86 -4.51
N GLU A 191 25.66 9.73 -3.74
CA GLU A 191 26.09 8.47 -3.15
C GLU A 191 25.17 8.09 -1.96
N TYR A 192 24.75 6.82 -1.93
CA TYR A 192 24.07 6.18 -0.81
C TYR A 192 24.89 4.99 -0.31
N ARG A 193 24.74 4.64 0.96
CA ARG A 193 25.31 3.42 1.55
C ARG A 193 24.26 2.32 1.59
N VAL A 194 24.68 1.08 1.37
CA VAL A 194 23.81 -0.07 1.64
C VAL A 194 23.53 -0.15 3.16
N THR A 195 22.37 -0.68 3.54
CA THR A 195 21.96 -0.73 4.97
C THR A 195 22.02 -2.11 5.57
N GLY A 196 22.13 -3.18 4.77
CA GLY A 196 21.92 -4.55 5.23
C GLY A 196 20.47 -4.81 5.67
N ALA A 197 19.50 -4.14 5.02
CA ALA A 197 18.10 -4.53 5.17
C ALA A 197 17.87 -5.89 4.52
N ASN A 198 16.88 -6.61 5.00
CA ASN A 198 16.47 -7.90 4.46
C ASN A 198 14.94 -8.00 4.51
N PHE A 199 14.34 -8.53 3.45
CA PHE A 199 12.89 -8.70 3.32
C PHE A 199 12.60 -10.05 2.67
N GLU A 200 12.22 -11.03 3.49
CA GLU A 200 11.74 -12.35 3.06
C GLU A 200 10.23 -12.45 3.21
N PHE A 201 9.52 -12.68 2.10
CA PHE A 201 8.06 -12.84 2.08
C PHE A 201 7.64 -14.17 1.45
N GLY A 202 6.51 -14.70 1.91
CA GLY A 202 5.73 -15.72 1.20
C GLY A 202 4.51 -15.11 0.53
N VAL A 203 4.43 -15.18 -0.80
CA VAL A 203 3.39 -14.52 -1.60
C VAL A 203 2.58 -15.55 -2.39
N ASN A 204 1.26 -15.51 -2.24
CA ASN A 204 0.31 -16.38 -2.91
C ASN A 204 -0.79 -15.52 -3.56
N GLY A 205 -0.50 -15.09 -4.80
CA GLY A 205 -1.42 -14.28 -5.61
C GLY A 205 -2.69 -15.00 -6.06
N LYS A 206 -2.68 -16.34 -6.06
CA LYS A 206 -3.82 -17.19 -6.42
C LYS A 206 -4.90 -17.16 -5.34
N ASP A 207 -4.53 -17.51 -4.12
CA ASP A 207 -5.49 -17.72 -3.03
C ASP A 207 -5.75 -16.40 -2.26
N GLY A 208 -4.82 -15.43 -2.32
CA GLY A 208 -5.02 -14.06 -1.84
C GLY A 208 -4.23 -13.69 -0.59
N MET A 209 -3.00 -14.20 -0.44
CA MET A 209 -2.22 -14.08 0.80
C MET A 209 -0.82 -13.49 0.57
N LEU A 210 -0.38 -12.61 1.47
CA LEU A 210 1.01 -12.18 1.61
C LEU A 210 1.46 -12.36 3.06
N THR A 211 2.64 -12.96 3.26
CA THR A 211 3.21 -13.32 4.56
C THR A 211 4.57 -12.68 4.75
N LEU A 212 4.80 -11.98 5.85
CA LEU A 212 6.16 -11.64 6.30
C LEU A 212 6.78 -12.86 6.99
N ILE A 213 7.95 -13.31 6.54
CA ILE A 213 8.67 -14.46 7.10
C ILE A 213 9.83 -13.97 7.98
N ASN A 214 10.81 -13.27 7.38
CA ASN A 214 11.93 -12.63 8.05
C ASN A 214 12.10 -11.22 7.47
N VAL A 215 12.02 -10.17 8.30
CA VAL A 215 12.03 -8.78 7.80
C VAL A 215 12.78 -7.87 8.76
N ILE A 216 13.83 -7.22 8.27
CA ILE A 216 14.69 -6.30 9.03
C ILE A 216 14.79 -4.98 8.28
N SER A 217 14.12 -3.94 8.81
CA SER A 217 13.92 -2.67 8.10
C SER A 217 15.22 -1.88 7.87
N PRO A 218 15.33 -1.10 6.77
CA PRO A 218 16.54 -0.35 6.42
C PRO A 218 17.06 0.57 7.52
N GLY A 219 16.17 1.25 8.26
CA GLY A 219 16.59 2.13 9.36
C GLY A 219 17.25 1.39 10.53
N TYR A 220 16.74 0.20 10.88
CA TYR A 220 17.29 -0.62 11.97
C TYR A 220 18.60 -1.30 11.55
N SER A 221 18.66 -1.88 10.35
CA SER A 221 19.90 -2.48 9.85
C SER A 221 20.99 -1.43 9.64
N ALA A 222 20.67 -0.26 9.07
CA ALA A 222 21.60 0.86 8.95
C ALA A 222 22.18 1.26 10.31
N GLN A 223 21.34 1.34 11.36
CA GLN A 223 21.82 1.70 12.70
C GLN A 223 22.86 0.70 13.23
N ARG A 224 22.66 -0.60 12.97
CA ARG A 224 23.59 -1.67 13.38
C ARG A 224 24.84 -1.76 12.49
N LEU A 225 24.70 -1.58 11.17
CA LEU A 225 25.78 -1.68 10.20
C LEU A 225 26.70 -0.45 10.24
N TRP A 226 26.12 0.75 10.39
CA TRP A 226 26.84 2.03 10.37
C TRP A 226 27.27 2.52 11.76
N GLN A 227 26.90 1.80 12.83
CA GLN A 227 27.20 2.11 14.24
C GLN A 227 26.71 3.50 14.70
N ARG A 228 25.69 4.05 14.04
CA ARG A 228 25.00 5.31 14.40
C ARG A 228 23.58 5.33 13.85
N LYS A 229 22.69 6.13 14.44
CA LYS A 229 21.36 6.35 13.87
C LYS A 229 21.48 6.99 12.46
N PRO A 230 20.76 6.47 11.44
CA PRO A 230 20.68 7.11 10.13
C PRO A 230 19.74 8.31 10.16
N ALA A 231 20.03 9.36 9.38
CA ALA A 231 19.05 10.37 9.02
C ALA A 231 18.16 9.87 7.86
N SER A 232 16.90 10.31 7.79
CA SER A 232 15.93 9.74 6.83
C SER A 232 16.28 10.00 5.35
N HIS A 233 17.13 10.99 5.07
CA HIS A 233 17.66 11.27 3.73
C HIS A 233 18.88 10.40 3.35
N GLU A 234 19.43 9.59 4.27
CA GLU A 234 20.53 8.66 4.00
C GLU A 234 20.05 7.25 3.64
N LEU A 235 18.78 6.94 3.94
CA LEU A 235 18.14 5.67 3.64
C LEU A 235 17.56 5.66 2.22
N PRO A 236 17.42 4.48 1.56
CA PRO A 236 16.77 4.36 0.27
C PRO A 236 15.34 4.95 0.29
N HIS A 237 14.85 5.42 -0.87
CA HIS A 237 13.50 5.99 -0.97
C HIS A 237 12.41 4.91 -1.03
N VAL A 238 12.72 3.73 -1.57
CA VAL A 238 11.95 2.50 -1.35
C VAL A 238 12.48 1.87 -0.07
N ARG A 239 11.66 1.89 1.00
CA ARG A 239 12.09 1.45 2.35
C ARG A 239 10.97 1.02 3.30
N SER A 240 9.70 1.26 2.95
CA SER A 240 8.59 0.78 3.77
C SER A 240 8.33 -0.70 3.48
N ILE A 241 7.82 -1.43 4.46
CA ILE A 241 7.46 -2.85 4.27
C ILE A 241 6.24 -2.96 3.33
N SER A 242 5.35 -1.97 3.31
CA SER A 242 4.20 -1.92 2.40
C SER A 242 4.62 -1.76 0.94
N ASP A 243 5.52 -0.83 0.60
CA ASP A 243 6.00 -0.63 -0.78
C ASP A 243 6.76 -1.85 -1.31
N VAL A 244 7.61 -2.45 -0.46
CA VAL A 244 8.40 -3.62 -0.85
C VAL A 244 7.49 -4.85 -1.01
N ALA A 245 6.52 -5.05 -0.11
CA ALA A 245 5.49 -6.09 -0.26
C ALA A 245 4.59 -5.85 -1.48
N TRP A 246 4.31 -4.58 -1.83
CA TRP A 246 3.52 -4.23 -3.01
C TRP A 246 4.17 -4.72 -4.31
N GLY A 247 5.47 -4.48 -4.50
CA GLY A 247 6.19 -4.95 -5.71
C GLY A 247 6.05 -6.45 -5.95
N PHE A 248 6.21 -7.26 -4.90
CA PHE A 248 6.04 -8.71 -5.00
C PHE A 248 4.58 -9.16 -5.12
N TRP A 249 3.64 -8.49 -4.45
CA TRP A 249 2.20 -8.74 -4.65
C TRP A 249 1.79 -8.46 -6.09
N ASN A 250 2.23 -7.33 -6.66
CA ASN A 250 1.89 -6.89 -8.01
C ASN A 250 2.22 -7.96 -9.06
N ARG A 251 3.44 -8.50 -8.99
CA ARG A 251 3.91 -9.63 -9.80
C ARG A 251 3.09 -10.90 -9.56
N ALA A 252 2.99 -11.35 -8.30
CA ALA A 252 2.39 -12.65 -7.96
C ALA A 252 0.88 -12.69 -8.27
N ALA A 253 0.16 -11.59 -8.05
CA ALA A 253 -1.26 -11.47 -8.34
C ALA A 253 -1.59 -11.50 -9.83
N SER A 254 -0.60 -11.31 -10.72
CA SER A 254 -0.78 -11.44 -12.18
C SER A 254 -1.93 -10.58 -12.73
N GLY A 255 -2.07 -9.36 -12.22
CA GLY A 255 -3.15 -8.41 -12.54
C GLY A 255 -4.42 -8.53 -11.68
N ASN A 256 -4.59 -9.62 -10.92
CA ASN A 256 -5.71 -9.83 -9.98
C ASN A 256 -5.44 -9.12 -8.64
N LEU A 257 -5.07 -7.83 -8.69
CA LEU A 257 -4.49 -7.08 -7.57
C LEU A 257 -5.43 -6.95 -6.37
N ASP A 258 -6.74 -6.92 -6.60
CA ASP A 258 -7.80 -6.85 -5.59
C ASP A 258 -8.12 -8.21 -4.93
N ASN A 259 -7.50 -9.31 -5.36
CA ASN A 259 -7.65 -10.63 -4.73
C ASN A 259 -6.96 -10.76 -3.36
N ILE A 260 -6.33 -9.70 -2.84
CA ILE A 260 -5.74 -9.72 -1.49
C ILE A 260 -6.84 -9.85 -0.41
N LYS A 261 -6.70 -10.87 0.44
CA LYS A 261 -7.62 -11.27 1.52
C LYS A 261 -6.90 -11.47 2.86
N TYR A 262 -5.62 -11.84 2.81
CA TYR A 262 -4.87 -12.29 3.99
C TYR A 262 -3.50 -11.61 4.03
N LEU A 263 -3.21 -10.93 5.14
CA LEU A 263 -1.90 -10.34 5.42
C LEU A 263 -1.39 -10.96 6.71
N MET A 264 -0.35 -11.80 6.62
CA MET A 264 0.17 -12.60 7.73
C MET A 264 1.56 -12.14 8.16
N VAL A 265 1.87 -12.29 9.45
CA VAL A 265 3.24 -12.19 9.98
C VAL A 265 3.56 -13.48 10.72
N ALA A 266 4.60 -14.16 10.27
CA ALA A 266 5.06 -15.40 10.88
C ALA A 266 5.94 -15.15 12.11
N MET A 267 5.97 -16.13 13.02
CA MET A 267 7.02 -16.33 14.04
C MET A 267 7.50 -15.05 14.75
N ILE A 268 6.59 -14.26 15.31
CA ILE A 268 6.88 -12.90 15.76
C ILE A 268 7.93 -12.87 16.89
N MET A 269 9.12 -12.40 16.56
CA MET A 269 10.22 -12.20 17.52
C MET A 269 10.22 -10.82 18.20
N ASN A 270 9.53 -9.82 17.64
CA ASN A 270 9.56 -8.44 18.15
C ASN A 270 8.87 -8.33 19.53
N GLU A 271 9.64 -8.01 20.57
CA GLU A 271 9.18 -8.01 21.96
C GLU A 271 8.04 -7.02 22.24
N ASP A 272 8.09 -5.83 21.66
CA ASP A 272 7.03 -4.82 21.81
C ASP A 272 5.71 -5.37 21.25
N THR A 273 5.73 -5.95 20.04
CA THR A 273 4.56 -6.63 19.46
C THR A 273 4.07 -7.77 20.34
N ARG A 274 4.97 -8.64 20.87
CA ARG A 274 4.56 -9.71 21.79
C ARG A 274 3.93 -9.15 23.07
N SER A 275 4.39 -8.00 23.57
CA SER A 275 3.79 -7.34 24.73
C SER A 275 2.40 -6.77 24.43
N LEU A 276 2.19 -6.22 23.23
CA LEU A 276 0.87 -5.79 22.76
C LEU A 276 -0.08 -7.00 22.56
N ILE A 277 0.40 -8.10 21.98
CA ILE A 277 -0.35 -9.36 21.84
C ILE A 277 -0.79 -9.90 23.20
N ARG A 278 0.09 -9.93 24.21
CA ARG A 278 -0.28 -10.35 25.57
C ARG A 278 -1.39 -9.48 26.18
N GLN A 279 -1.24 -8.15 26.10
CA GLN A 279 -2.25 -7.21 26.60
C GLN A 279 -3.60 -7.36 25.88
N ALA A 280 -3.61 -7.63 24.57
CA ALA A 280 -4.84 -7.94 23.83
C ALA A 280 -5.55 -9.19 24.36
N HIS A 281 -4.82 -10.27 24.67
CA HIS A 281 -5.42 -11.47 25.26
C HIS A 281 -6.00 -11.23 26.69
N GLU A 282 -5.52 -10.20 27.37
CA GLU A 282 -6.06 -9.76 28.66
C GLU A 282 -7.34 -8.91 28.56
N THR A 283 -7.72 -8.39 27.38
CA THR A 283 -9.03 -7.73 27.20
C THR A 283 -10.16 -8.71 26.92
N LEU A 284 -9.85 -9.99 26.66
CA LEU A 284 -10.85 -11.03 26.41
C LEU A 284 -11.58 -11.44 27.69
N THR A 285 -12.83 -11.89 27.55
CA THR A 285 -13.65 -12.38 28.67
C THR A 285 -14.07 -13.84 28.45
N PRO A 286 -13.68 -14.78 29.34
CA PRO A 286 -12.64 -14.64 30.37
C PRO A 286 -11.25 -14.36 29.75
N LYS A 287 -10.34 -13.76 30.53
CA LYS A 287 -8.95 -13.49 30.11
C LYS A 287 -8.29 -14.75 29.55
N ARG A 288 -7.49 -14.59 28.50
CA ARG A 288 -6.83 -15.72 27.81
C ARG A 288 -5.32 -15.62 27.89
N SER A 289 -4.68 -16.75 27.62
CA SER A 289 -3.24 -16.81 27.34
C SER A 289 -3.02 -16.70 25.83
N GLU A 290 -1.92 -16.06 25.43
CA GLU A 290 -1.43 -16.05 24.04
C GLU A 290 -0.99 -17.45 23.54
N THR A 291 -0.95 -18.47 24.41
CA THR A 291 -0.51 -19.84 24.08
C THR A 291 -1.54 -20.68 23.32
N ALA A 292 -2.61 -20.08 22.78
CA ALA A 292 -3.59 -20.82 22.00
C ALA A 292 -3.05 -21.16 20.60
N VAL A 293 -2.97 -22.46 20.29
CA VAL A 293 -2.78 -22.95 18.92
C VAL A 293 -3.99 -22.60 18.05
N TRP A 294 -3.88 -22.75 16.72
CA TRP A 294 -5.00 -22.55 15.80
C TRP A 294 -6.30 -23.24 16.29
N PRO A 295 -7.47 -22.56 16.29
CA PRO A 295 -7.80 -21.29 15.63
C PRO A 295 -7.45 -20.02 16.40
N GLY A 296 -6.78 -20.10 17.57
CA GLY A 296 -6.38 -18.93 18.35
C GLY A 296 -7.56 -18.06 18.79
N PHE A 297 -7.37 -16.73 18.76
CA PHE A 297 -8.40 -15.74 19.08
C PHE A 297 -8.50 -14.65 18.01
N ASP A 298 -9.73 -14.18 17.76
CA ASP A 298 -10.02 -13.06 16.86
C ASP A 298 -10.20 -11.76 17.65
N PHE A 299 -9.64 -10.67 17.13
CA PHE A 299 -9.83 -9.30 17.63
C PHE A 299 -10.31 -8.43 16.47
N ALA A 300 -11.50 -7.83 16.60
CA ALA A 300 -12.06 -6.94 15.60
C ALA A 300 -11.36 -5.56 15.63
N MET A 301 -11.19 -4.93 14.47
CA MET A 301 -10.42 -3.69 14.33
C MET A 301 -11.11 -2.42 14.82
N ASP A 302 -12.40 -2.51 15.17
CA ASP A 302 -13.12 -1.48 15.93
C ASP A 302 -12.80 -1.52 17.44
N THR A 303 -12.10 -2.55 17.93
CA THR A 303 -11.68 -2.67 19.33
C THR A 303 -10.24 -2.18 19.56
N PRO A 304 -9.92 -1.65 20.76
CA PRO A 304 -8.55 -1.30 21.14
C PRO A 304 -7.58 -2.47 21.01
N ALA A 305 -8.02 -3.71 21.25
CA ALA A 305 -7.16 -4.89 21.14
C ALA A 305 -6.78 -5.21 19.68
N GLY A 306 -7.73 -5.08 18.74
CA GLY A 306 -7.42 -5.18 17.31
C GLY A 306 -6.50 -4.05 16.86
N GLN A 307 -6.80 -2.81 17.28
CA GLN A 307 -6.01 -1.62 16.95
C GLN A 307 -4.57 -1.70 17.50
N ALA A 308 -4.36 -2.11 18.75
CA ALA A 308 -3.04 -2.29 19.33
C ALA A 308 -2.17 -3.32 18.56
N ILE A 309 -2.79 -4.37 18.02
CA ILE A 309 -2.09 -5.34 17.17
C ILE A 309 -1.80 -4.74 15.78
N LEU A 310 -2.73 -3.97 15.19
CA LEU A 310 -2.53 -3.30 13.90
C LEU A 310 -1.47 -2.18 13.97
N GLY A 311 -1.48 -1.32 14.98
CA GLY A 311 -0.48 -0.26 15.18
C GLY A 311 0.88 -0.77 15.67
N SER A 312 1.00 -2.06 15.99
CA SER A 312 2.26 -2.67 16.44
C SER A 312 3.38 -2.55 15.39
N PRO A 313 4.66 -2.59 15.79
CA PRO A 313 5.80 -2.45 14.88
C PRO A 313 5.78 -3.36 13.65
N VAL A 314 5.23 -4.58 13.78
CA VAL A 314 5.08 -5.57 12.70
C VAL A 314 3.65 -5.71 12.17
N GLY A 315 2.65 -5.06 12.75
CA GLY A 315 1.28 -5.05 12.23
C GLY A 315 1.05 -3.95 11.20
N ARG A 316 1.64 -2.77 11.43
CA ARG A 316 1.32 -1.52 10.74
C ARG A 316 1.49 -1.55 9.22
N TRP A 317 2.41 -2.36 8.70
CA TRP A 317 2.61 -2.52 7.25
C TRP A 317 1.36 -3.01 6.54
N ALA A 318 0.51 -3.81 7.18
CA ALA A 318 -0.72 -4.33 6.57
C ALA A 318 -1.75 -3.21 6.38
N GLY A 319 -1.86 -2.32 7.36
CA GLY A 319 -2.65 -1.09 7.25
C GLY A 319 -2.09 -0.14 6.19
N TYR A 320 -0.77 0.08 6.18
CA TYR A 320 -0.11 0.90 5.16
C TYR A 320 -0.30 0.31 3.75
N PHE A 321 -0.15 -1.01 3.55
CA PHE A 321 -0.32 -1.67 2.25
C PHE A 321 -1.72 -1.42 1.66
N LEU A 322 -2.78 -1.65 2.44
CA LEU A 322 -4.15 -1.43 1.97
C LEU A 322 -4.51 0.07 1.84
N MET A 323 -3.88 0.94 2.63
CA MET A 323 -4.12 2.38 2.61
C MET A 323 -3.35 3.11 1.50
N GLN A 324 -2.12 2.68 1.18
CA GLN A 324 -1.22 3.35 0.22
C GLN A 324 -1.40 2.87 -1.22
N HIS A 325 -2.00 1.69 -1.44
CA HIS A 325 -2.24 1.13 -2.78
C HIS A 325 -3.74 1.01 -3.14
N LYS A 326 -4.62 1.76 -2.45
CA LYS A 326 -6.09 1.79 -2.68
C LYS A 326 -6.47 1.85 -4.16
N LYS A 327 -5.82 2.73 -4.92
CA LYS A 327 -6.12 2.94 -6.36
C LYS A 327 -5.88 1.68 -7.18
N GLN A 328 -4.80 0.97 -6.89
CA GLN A 328 -4.41 -0.27 -7.57
C GLN A 328 -5.21 -1.49 -7.06
N LEU A 329 -5.65 -1.45 -5.80
CA LEU A 329 -6.54 -2.44 -5.17
C LEU A 329 -8.03 -2.30 -5.57
N GLY A 330 -8.34 -1.44 -6.55
CA GLY A 330 -9.70 -1.21 -7.04
C GLY A 330 -10.58 -0.30 -6.15
N GLY A 331 -10.07 0.16 -5.00
CA GLY A 331 -10.81 1.00 -4.07
C GLY A 331 -10.37 0.82 -2.61
N ASN A 332 -11.28 1.13 -1.68
CA ASN A 332 -11.02 1.00 -0.26
C ASN A 332 -11.18 -0.46 0.21
N LYS A 333 -10.03 -1.12 0.41
CA LYS A 333 -9.92 -2.31 1.26
C LYS A 333 -9.54 -1.92 2.69
N TYR A 334 -9.98 -2.72 3.65
CA TYR A 334 -9.74 -2.52 5.07
C TYR A 334 -9.52 -3.84 5.79
N ILE A 335 -8.90 -3.80 6.96
CA ILE A 335 -8.82 -4.96 7.85
C ILE A 335 -10.07 -4.98 8.73
N SER A 336 -10.84 -6.07 8.72
CA SER A 336 -11.99 -6.24 9.60
C SER A 336 -11.58 -6.78 10.98
N LYS A 337 -10.67 -7.76 10.99
CA LYS A 337 -10.17 -8.42 12.19
C LYS A 337 -8.73 -8.92 12.03
N VAL A 338 -8.09 -9.17 13.16
CA VAL A 338 -6.85 -9.96 13.24
C VAL A 338 -7.12 -11.23 14.03
N LYS A 339 -6.61 -12.35 13.55
CA LYS A 339 -6.50 -13.59 14.31
C LYS A 339 -5.09 -13.73 14.84
N VAL A 340 -4.94 -14.03 16.13
CA VAL A 340 -3.65 -14.33 16.77
C VAL A 340 -3.64 -15.79 17.21
N PHE A 341 -2.60 -16.54 16.83
CA PHE A 341 -2.51 -17.97 17.10
C PHE A 341 -1.05 -18.44 17.19
N LYS A 342 -0.84 -19.63 17.75
CA LYS A 342 0.44 -20.36 17.70
C LYS A 342 0.35 -21.57 16.75
N PRO A 343 1.48 -22.02 16.17
CA PRO A 343 1.53 -23.24 15.35
C PRO A 343 1.32 -24.48 16.21
N ASP A 344 1.09 -25.63 15.58
CA ASP A 344 0.95 -26.91 16.29
C ASP A 344 2.26 -27.36 16.94
N VAL A 345 3.40 -26.90 16.42
CA VAL A 345 4.73 -27.04 17.03
C VAL A 345 5.46 -25.70 16.92
N GLY A 346 5.72 -25.07 18.07
CA GLY A 346 6.46 -23.80 18.15
C GLY A 346 6.05 -22.93 19.34
N SER A 347 6.82 -21.90 19.64
CA SER A 347 6.60 -21.00 20.79
C SER A 347 6.19 -19.58 20.41
N LEU A 348 6.45 -19.16 19.18
CA LEU A 348 6.21 -17.79 18.70
C LEU A 348 4.79 -17.63 18.11
N PRO A 349 4.11 -16.50 18.34
CA PRO A 349 2.80 -16.24 17.78
C PRO A 349 2.89 -15.79 16.31
N TYR A 350 1.78 -16.01 15.60
CA TYR A 350 1.49 -15.53 14.26
C TYR A 350 0.31 -14.55 14.36
N VAL A 351 0.28 -13.53 13.51
CA VAL A 351 -0.93 -12.72 13.29
C VAL A 351 -1.38 -12.81 11.85
N LEU A 352 -2.69 -12.96 11.66
CA LEU A 352 -3.37 -13.05 10.37
C LEU A 352 -4.44 -11.96 10.31
N PHE A 353 -4.20 -10.91 9.53
CA PHE A 353 -5.16 -9.86 9.25
C PHE A 353 -6.07 -10.28 8.08
N TYR A 354 -7.38 -10.09 8.24
CA TYR A 354 -8.39 -10.37 7.22
C TYR A 354 -8.72 -9.06 6.48
N ALA A 355 -8.37 -9.00 5.19
CA ALA A 355 -8.55 -7.84 4.32
C ALA A 355 -9.84 -7.97 3.51
N ASP A 356 -10.85 -7.18 3.88
CA ASP A 356 -12.14 -7.10 3.20
C ASP A 356 -12.19 -5.86 2.28
N GLY A 357 -13.10 -5.88 1.30
CA GLY A 357 -13.41 -4.72 0.47
C GLY A 357 -14.71 -4.05 0.91
N HIS A 358 -14.80 -2.73 0.77
CA HIS A 358 -16.10 -2.08 0.73
C HIS A 358 -16.77 -2.41 -0.62
N GLU A 359 -18.01 -2.91 -0.63
CA GLU A 359 -18.83 -2.79 -1.85
C GLU A 359 -18.89 -1.31 -2.25
N PRO A 360 -18.89 -0.97 -3.55
CA PRO A 360 -19.01 0.41 -3.99
C PRO A 360 -20.42 0.92 -3.69
N GLY A 361 -20.64 1.36 -2.45
CA GLY A 361 -21.83 2.11 -2.06
C GLY A 361 -22.03 3.27 -3.03
N PRO A 362 -23.29 3.57 -3.43
CA PRO A 362 -23.56 4.55 -4.47
C PRO A 362 -22.89 5.88 -4.10
N LEU A 363 -22.09 6.41 -5.03
CA LEU A 363 -21.33 7.65 -4.84
C LEU A 363 -22.27 8.70 -4.20
N PRO A 364 -21.92 9.28 -3.03
CA PRO A 364 -22.79 10.23 -2.38
C PRO A 364 -23.01 11.40 -3.34
N SER A 365 -24.25 11.56 -3.82
CA SER A 365 -24.66 12.64 -4.71
C SER A 365 -24.09 13.95 -4.17
N PRO A 366 -23.40 14.76 -4.99
CA PRO A 366 -22.66 15.92 -4.50
C PRO A 366 -23.63 16.83 -3.73
N SER A 367 -23.42 16.91 -2.41
CA SER A 367 -24.20 17.78 -1.56
C SER A 367 -24.00 19.22 -2.06
N PRO A 368 -25.09 19.98 -2.28
CA PRO A 368 -24.98 21.31 -2.86
C PRO A 368 -24.09 22.18 -1.97
N SER A 369 -23.17 22.95 -2.59
CA SER A 369 -22.27 23.85 -1.86
C SER A 369 -23.08 24.73 -0.89
N PRO A 370 -22.62 24.98 0.34
CA PRO A 370 -23.25 25.94 1.26
C PRO A 370 -23.53 27.31 0.61
N GLU A 371 -22.72 27.70 -0.38
CA GLU A 371 -22.89 28.95 -1.16
C GLU A 371 -24.19 28.96 -1.98
N LEU A 372 -24.68 27.80 -2.43
CA LEU A 372 -25.96 27.67 -3.14
C LEU A 372 -27.19 27.75 -2.22
N GLN A 373 -27.02 27.49 -0.91
CA GLN A 373 -28.10 27.69 0.06
C GLN A 373 -28.21 29.16 0.51
N ALA A 374 -27.12 29.93 0.48
CA ALA A 374 -27.14 31.36 0.79
C ALA A 374 -28.03 32.17 -0.18
N CYS A 375 -28.09 31.80 -1.47
CA CYS A 375 -28.91 32.48 -2.47
C CYS A 375 -30.41 32.22 -2.32
N ALA A 376 -30.84 31.15 -1.64
CA ALA A 376 -32.25 30.79 -1.48
C ALA A 376 -32.96 31.54 -0.32
N ALA A 377 -32.22 32.32 0.48
CA ALA A 377 -32.71 32.93 1.72
C ALA A 377 -33.11 34.43 1.58
N CYS A 378 -33.17 34.97 0.36
CA CYS A 378 -33.44 36.40 0.12
C CYS A 378 -34.81 36.73 -0.51
N GLU A 379 -35.69 35.75 -0.75
CA GLU A 379 -37.02 35.98 -1.34
C GLU A 379 -38.19 35.39 -0.51
N THR A 380 -38.31 35.79 0.76
CA THR A 380 -39.62 35.85 1.45
C THR A 380 -39.66 36.94 2.51
N THR A 381 -40.20 38.12 2.16
CA THR A 381 -40.75 39.08 3.12
C THR A 381 -42.13 39.53 2.65
N ASP A 382 -43.13 39.23 3.49
CA ASP A 382 -44.49 39.77 3.56
C ASP A 382 -45.18 40.33 2.29
N ILE A 383 -46.08 39.52 1.71
CA ILE A 383 -47.45 40.03 1.44
C ILE A 383 -48.46 39.03 2.01
N HIS A 384 -49.24 39.50 2.98
CA HIS A 384 -50.36 38.78 3.58
C HIS A 384 -51.66 39.26 2.91
N GLU A 385 -52.37 38.42 2.15
CA GLU A 385 -53.82 38.58 2.00
C GLU A 385 -54.55 37.27 1.69
N ASP A 386 -55.74 37.13 2.28
CA ASP A 386 -56.70 36.04 2.04
C ASP A 386 -57.75 36.48 1.01
N LYS A 387 -58.07 35.61 0.05
CA LYS A 387 -59.47 35.35 -0.38
C LYS A 387 -59.60 33.99 -1.05
N SER A 388 -60.44 33.13 -0.47
CA SER A 388 -61.15 32.08 -1.23
C SER A 388 -62.27 32.70 -2.10
N LYS A 389 -62.45 32.18 -3.33
CA LYS A 389 -63.53 32.36 -4.35
C LYS A 389 -62.94 32.38 -5.78
N VAL A 390 -63.62 31.99 -6.88
CA VAL A 390 -64.81 31.14 -7.12
C VAL A 390 -64.86 30.79 -8.62
N PHE A 391 -65.30 29.57 -8.97
CA PHE A 391 -65.92 29.11 -10.24
C PHE A 391 -65.25 29.32 -11.63
N ASP A 392 -65.28 28.22 -12.40
CA ASP A 392 -65.81 28.06 -13.78
C ASP A 392 -65.02 28.35 -15.09
N LEU A 393 -64.85 27.23 -15.82
CA LEU A 393 -65.23 26.94 -17.23
C LEU A 393 -64.46 27.50 -18.45
N LEU A 394 -64.22 26.54 -19.38
CA LEU A 394 -64.11 26.64 -20.87
C LEU A 394 -62.89 27.41 -21.45
N SER A 395 -62.06 26.87 -22.36
CA SER A 395 -62.25 26.15 -23.66
C SER A 395 -62.19 27.10 -24.88
N THR A 396 -61.86 26.58 -26.09
CA THR A 396 -61.81 27.29 -27.41
C THR A 396 -60.63 28.29 -27.58
N THR A 397 -59.86 28.42 -28.69
CA THR A 397 -59.66 27.61 -29.91
C THR A 397 -58.36 27.97 -30.69
N ILE A 398 -57.76 26.94 -31.31
CA ILE A 398 -56.93 26.83 -32.56
C ILE A 398 -56.64 28.11 -33.40
N LEU A 399 -55.40 28.29 -33.93
CA LEU A 399 -55.05 28.38 -35.39
C LEU A 399 -53.62 28.89 -35.78
N THR A 400 -52.86 28.04 -36.52
CA THR A 400 -51.89 28.35 -37.63
C THR A 400 -50.64 29.24 -37.35
N LEU A 401 -49.50 29.19 -38.06
CA LEU A 401 -48.91 28.44 -39.22
C LEU A 401 -47.35 28.54 -39.04
N SER A 402 -46.39 27.96 -39.78
CA SER A 402 -46.29 27.24 -41.07
C SER A 402 -45.02 26.34 -41.12
N THR A 403 -44.80 25.63 -42.23
CA THR A 403 -43.52 25.03 -42.66
C THR A 403 -43.16 25.52 -44.08
N PRO A 404 -41.91 25.29 -44.56
CA PRO A 404 -41.62 24.10 -45.39
C PRO A 404 -40.25 23.45 -44.99
N GLN A 405 -39.88 22.17 -45.22
CA GLN A 405 -39.91 21.28 -46.41
C GLN A 405 -39.18 21.88 -47.64
N ILE A 406 -38.45 21.15 -48.49
CA ILE A 406 -38.54 19.78 -49.07
C ILE A 406 -37.10 19.16 -49.04
N ALA A 407 -36.86 17.88 -48.68
CA ALA A 407 -36.95 16.63 -49.48
C ALA A 407 -36.05 16.62 -50.76
N ASN A 408 -35.61 15.51 -51.38
CA ASN A 408 -35.66 14.05 -51.17
C ASN A 408 -34.40 13.45 -51.91
N GLU A 409 -34.04 12.17 -52.03
CA GLU A 409 -34.57 10.81 -51.72
C GLU A 409 -33.33 9.86 -51.60
N GLY A 410 -33.33 8.51 -51.60
CA GLY A 410 -34.35 7.46 -51.71
C GLY A 410 -33.72 6.08 -52.02
N ALA A 411 -34.33 4.98 -51.52
CA ALA A 411 -34.12 3.53 -51.82
C ALA A 411 -32.71 3.01 -52.25
N ALA A 412 -32.02 2.10 -51.55
CA ALA A 412 -32.37 0.74 -51.10
C ALA A 412 -32.55 -0.32 -52.21
N LEU A 413 -31.71 -1.39 -52.22
CA LEU A 413 -32.13 -2.81 -52.30
C LEU A 413 -30.96 -3.83 -52.22
N ASN A 414 -31.31 -5.10 -51.99
CA ASN A 414 -30.43 -6.24 -51.72
C ASN A 414 -29.59 -6.74 -52.91
N SER A 415 -28.46 -7.42 -52.65
CA SER A 415 -28.22 -8.79 -53.15
C SER A 415 -27.02 -9.48 -52.49
N THR A 416 -26.98 -10.81 -52.53
CA THR A 416 -26.02 -11.67 -51.81
C THR A 416 -25.17 -12.50 -52.78
N PHE A 417 -23.83 -12.39 -52.73
CA PHE A 417 -22.84 -13.36 -53.24
C PHE A 417 -21.51 -13.03 -52.50
N SER A 418 -20.91 -13.87 -51.64
CA SER A 418 -20.36 -15.22 -51.80
C SER A 418 -18.97 -15.30 -52.47
N SER A 419 -18.10 -16.11 -51.85
CA SER A 419 -16.85 -16.76 -52.32
C SER A 419 -15.47 -16.06 -52.27
N THR A 420 -14.69 -16.49 -51.25
CA THR A 420 -13.34 -17.09 -51.31
C THR A 420 -12.06 -16.32 -51.69
N ASN A 421 -11.08 -16.52 -50.79
CA ASN A 421 -9.66 -16.89 -51.02
C ASN A 421 -8.56 -15.84 -51.28
N ASN A 422 -7.49 -16.03 -50.50
CA ASN A 422 -6.07 -15.72 -50.73
C ASN A 422 -5.66 -14.23 -50.82
N GLY A 423 -4.50 -13.81 -50.28
CA GLY A 423 -3.57 -14.52 -49.39
C GLY A 423 -2.11 -14.14 -49.64
N ILE A 424 -1.34 -14.05 -48.53
CA ILE A 424 0.13 -13.93 -48.46
C ILE A 424 0.73 -12.65 -49.07
N GLY A 425 1.39 -11.87 -48.20
CA GLY A 425 2.28 -10.74 -48.50
C GLY A 425 3.12 -10.43 -47.28
#